data_AF-A0A7G1HX18-F1
#
_entry.id   AF-A0A7G1HX18-F1
#
_cell.length_a   1.000
_cell.length_b   1.000
_cell.length_c   1.000
_cell.angle_alpha   90.00
_cell.angle_beta   90.00
_cell.angle_gamma   90.00
#
_symmetry.space_group_name_H-M   'P 1'
#
loop_
_entity.id
_entity.type
_entity.pdbx_description
1 polymer ?
#
loop_
_entity_poly.entity_id
_entity_poly.type
_entity_poly.pdbx_seq_one_letter_code
_entity_poly.pdbx_strand_id
1 'polypeptide(L)'
;MKETVVSGIRSTGNLHLGNYYGALRNFVKMQYENNCFFFIADLHSLTTHPDPALLHVNVKNILAEYLAAGLDPEASTIFIQSDVPEIPELYLLLNMHVYVGELERTVSFKEKVRKQPENVNAGLLTYPTLMAADIMIHKATKVPVGKDQEQHLEMTRRFSRRFNSIYGVEYFPEPASYNFGAESIKIPGLNGTGKMGKSEGNCVYLIDDEKTLRKKVMRSVTDEGPQVPNSPKSEPVENLFTILKIVSTPDTVEYFEEKYNNCEIRYGDLKKQLAEDILKVTLPIRERILDIQNNDEYMRKVVKAGAEKARESAAKTLREVKEIMGFKSF
;
A
#
# COMPACT_ATOMS: atom_id res chain seq x y z
N MET A 1 -18.77 16.66 9.64
CA MET A 1 -18.59 16.11 8.28
C MET A 1 -17.49 15.06 8.37
N LYS A 2 -17.62 13.88 7.75
CA LYS A 2 -16.55 12.85 7.79
C LYS A 2 -15.30 13.40 7.09
N GLU A 3 -14.11 13.14 7.65
CA GLU A 3 -12.85 13.48 6.99
C GLU A 3 -12.64 12.61 5.75
N THR A 4 -12.04 13.17 4.70
CA THR A 4 -11.74 12.44 3.47
C THR A 4 -10.36 11.80 3.57
N VAL A 5 -10.32 10.48 3.38
CA VAL A 5 -9.12 9.66 3.38
C VAL A 5 -8.84 9.16 1.97
N VAL A 6 -7.63 9.37 1.46
CA VAL A 6 -7.17 8.80 0.18
C VAL A 6 -5.96 7.91 0.41
N SER A 7 -5.96 6.71 -0.18
CA SER A 7 -4.77 5.87 -0.24
C SER A 7 -4.82 4.90 -1.42
N GLY A 8 -3.67 4.42 -1.86
CA GLY A 8 -3.61 3.47 -2.97
C GLY A 8 -2.37 2.59 -2.97
N ILE A 9 -2.45 1.48 -3.68
CA ILE A 9 -1.35 0.54 -3.86
C ILE A 9 -1.12 0.34 -5.35
N ARG A 10 0.15 0.32 -5.77
CA ARG A 10 0.54 0.05 -7.16
C ARG A 10 0.23 -1.39 -7.55
N SER A 11 -0.23 -1.59 -8.78
CA SER A 11 -0.54 -2.90 -9.38
C SER A 11 0.72 -3.64 -9.85
N THR A 12 1.63 -3.97 -8.93
CA THR A 12 2.89 -4.67 -9.23
C THR A 12 2.86 -6.16 -8.85
N GLY A 13 1.71 -6.82 -8.96
CA GLY A 13 1.47 -8.23 -8.59
C GLY A 13 0.70 -8.40 -7.27
N ASN A 14 0.54 -9.64 -6.81
CA ASN A 14 -0.26 -10.00 -5.63
C ASN A 14 0.22 -9.33 -4.32
N LEU A 15 -0.70 -9.03 -3.42
CA LEU A 15 -0.43 -8.52 -2.09
C LEU A 15 0.11 -9.63 -1.17
N HIS A 16 0.94 -9.21 -0.22
CA HIS A 16 1.54 -10.09 0.77
C HIS A 16 1.19 -9.66 2.20
N LEU A 17 1.58 -10.47 3.20
CA LEU A 17 1.31 -10.18 4.63
C LEU A 17 1.76 -8.77 5.04
N GLY A 18 2.90 -8.32 4.51
CA GLY A 18 3.35 -6.93 4.67
C GLY A 18 2.35 -5.86 4.23
N ASN A 19 1.64 -6.05 3.12
CA ASN A 19 0.58 -5.14 2.70
C ASN A 19 -0.66 -5.26 3.61
N TYR A 20 -1.02 -6.49 3.98
CA TYR A 20 -2.22 -6.75 4.76
C TYR A 20 -2.16 -6.11 6.15
N TYR A 21 -1.11 -6.40 6.91
CA TYR A 21 -0.93 -5.85 8.26
C TYR A 21 -0.41 -4.41 8.26
N GLY A 22 0.34 -4.01 7.23
CA GLY A 22 0.87 -2.65 7.13
C GLY A 22 -0.14 -1.62 6.64
N ALA A 23 -1.14 -2.01 5.86
CA ALA A 23 -2.08 -1.08 5.23
C ALA A 23 -3.53 -1.58 5.22
N LEU A 24 -3.82 -2.75 4.63
CA LEU A 24 -5.23 -3.13 4.32
C LEU A 24 -6.08 -3.26 5.58
N ARG A 25 -5.57 -3.83 6.69
CA ARG A 25 -6.32 -3.88 7.95
C ARG A 25 -6.73 -2.50 8.46
N ASN A 26 -5.89 -1.49 8.27
CA ASN A 26 -6.22 -0.11 8.62
C ASN A 26 -7.27 0.45 7.65
N PHE A 27 -7.15 0.20 6.35
CA PHE A 27 -8.15 0.66 5.37
C PHE A 27 -9.54 0.10 5.70
N VAL A 28 -9.62 -1.18 6.09
CA VAL A 28 -10.87 -1.84 6.48
C VAL A 28 -11.52 -1.19 7.71
N LYS A 29 -10.73 -0.61 8.61
CA LYS A 29 -11.25 0.15 9.74
C LYS A 29 -11.67 1.56 9.31
N MET A 30 -10.82 2.26 8.54
CA MET A 30 -11.04 3.64 8.09
C MET A 30 -12.32 3.80 7.27
N GLN A 31 -12.68 2.83 6.42
CA GLN A 31 -13.87 2.93 5.55
C GLN A 31 -15.18 3.20 6.34
N TYR A 32 -15.26 2.77 7.59
CA TYR A 32 -16.46 2.97 8.41
C TYR A 32 -16.42 4.31 9.17
N GLU A 33 -15.23 4.82 9.49
CA GLU A 33 -15.03 6.06 10.24
C GLU A 33 -14.95 7.31 9.33
N ASN A 34 -14.53 7.14 8.07
CA ASN A 34 -14.18 8.23 7.16
C ASN A 34 -14.93 8.15 5.83
N ASN A 35 -14.76 9.18 4.99
CA ASN A 35 -15.10 9.13 3.58
C ASN A 35 -13.86 8.66 2.80
N CYS A 36 -13.82 7.38 2.41
CA CYS A 36 -12.60 6.76 1.91
C CYS A 36 -12.59 6.61 0.38
N PHE A 37 -11.44 6.93 -0.20
CA PHE A 37 -11.07 6.71 -1.59
C PHE A 37 -9.84 5.79 -1.61
N PHE A 38 -10.05 4.52 -1.93
CA PHE A 38 -8.98 3.54 -2.03
C PHE A 38 -8.78 3.15 -3.49
N PHE A 39 -7.55 3.29 -3.98
CA PHE A 39 -7.31 3.10 -5.41
C PHE A 39 -6.20 2.11 -5.74
N ILE A 40 -6.29 1.61 -6.96
CA ILE A 40 -5.28 0.78 -7.61
C ILE A 40 -4.49 1.70 -8.54
N ALA A 41 -3.23 1.96 -8.15
CA ALA A 41 -2.38 2.96 -8.77
C ALA A 41 -1.65 2.38 -10.00
N ASP A 42 -2.39 2.17 -11.09
CA ASP A 42 -1.89 1.57 -12.32
C ASP A 42 -1.06 2.53 -13.19
N LEU A 43 -1.40 3.83 -13.25
CA LEU A 43 -0.54 4.83 -13.90
C LEU A 43 0.81 4.95 -13.18
N HIS A 44 0.82 4.94 -11.84
CA HIS A 44 2.08 4.91 -11.07
C HIS A 44 2.94 3.68 -11.37
N SER A 45 2.33 2.56 -11.77
CA SER A 45 3.07 1.34 -12.10
C SER A 45 3.88 1.52 -13.39
N LEU A 46 3.42 2.35 -14.33
CA LEU A 46 4.12 2.66 -15.59
C LEU A 46 5.46 3.37 -15.39
N THR A 47 5.66 4.07 -14.26
CA THR A 47 6.93 4.75 -13.93
C THR A 47 8.13 3.79 -13.83
N THR A 48 7.87 2.48 -13.69
CA THR A 48 8.89 1.42 -13.59
C THR A 48 8.79 0.37 -14.72
N HIS A 49 8.17 0.71 -15.86
CA HIS A 49 8.04 -0.16 -17.06
C HIS A 49 7.56 -1.59 -16.76
N PRO A 50 6.30 -1.77 -16.31
CA PRO A 50 5.74 -3.09 -16.07
C PRO A 50 5.54 -3.80 -17.41
N ASP A 51 5.51 -5.13 -17.39
CA ASP A 51 5.06 -5.93 -18.54
C ASP A 51 3.61 -5.55 -18.89
N PRO A 52 3.34 -5.04 -20.11
CA PRO A 52 1.99 -4.70 -20.54
C PRO A 52 0.99 -5.86 -20.42
N ALA A 53 1.45 -7.10 -20.62
CA ALA A 53 0.62 -8.29 -20.50
C ALA A 53 0.16 -8.53 -19.04
N LEU A 54 0.92 -8.04 -18.06
CA LEU A 54 0.63 -8.22 -16.64
C LEU A 54 -0.11 -7.05 -16.01
N LEU A 55 -0.17 -5.87 -16.64
CA LEU A 55 -0.77 -4.69 -16.03
C LEU A 55 -2.25 -4.92 -15.68
N HIS A 56 -3.05 -5.39 -16.64
CA HIS A 56 -4.46 -5.67 -16.41
C HIS A 56 -4.68 -6.82 -15.41
N VAL A 57 -3.87 -7.88 -15.51
CA VAL A 57 -3.91 -9.02 -14.58
C VAL A 57 -3.64 -8.55 -13.15
N ASN A 58 -2.62 -7.71 -12.95
CA ASN A 58 -2.29 -7.18 -11.64
C ASN A 58 -3.39 -6.28 -11.09
N VAL A 59 -4.04 -5.46 -11.91
CA VAL A 59 -5.17 -4.63 -11.48
C VAL A 59 -6.33 -5.53 -11.01
N LYS A 60 -6.69 -6.57 -11.78
CA LYS A 60 -7.73 -7.53 -11.38
C LYS A 60 -7.38 -8.23 -10.07
N ASN A 61 -6.12 -8.63 -9.90
CA ASN A 61 -5.65 -9.30 -8.68
C ASN A 61 -5.73 -8.38 -7.47
N ILE A 62 -5.20 -7.16 -7.56
CA ILE A 62 -5.25 -6.20 -6.44
C ILE A 62 -6.70 -5.89 -6.06
N LEU A 63 -7.61 -5.70 -7.03
CA LEU A 63 -9.01 -5.46 -6.74
C LEU A 63 -9.64 -6.63 -5.98
N ALA A 64 -9.41 -7.87 -6.43
CA ALA A 64 -9.90 -9.05 -5.73
C ALA A 64 -9.32 -9.17 -4.32
N GLU A 65 -8.03 -8.87 -4.14
CA GLU A 65 -7.37 -8.90 -2.83
C GLU A 65 -7.85 -7.79 -1.89
N TYR A 66 -8.14 -6.59 -2.40
CA TYR A 66 -8.77 -5.50 -1.63
C TYR A 66 -10.13 -5.95 -1.06
N LEU A 67 -11.00 -6.45 -1.94
CA LEU A 67 -12.34 -6.91 -1.59
C LEU A 67 -12.29 -8.11 -0.62
N ALA A 68 -11.43 -9.09 -0.91
CA ALA A 68 -11.26 -10.27 -0.07
C ALA A 68 -10.66 -9.96 1.32
N ALA A 69 -9.85 -8.90 1.43
CA ALA A 69 -9.34 -8.42 2.71
C ALA A 69 -10.39 -7.68 3.55
N GLY A 70 -11.56 -7.35 2.97
CA GLY A 70 -12.69 -6.75 3.67
C GLY A 70 -12.97 -5.29 3.31
N LEU A 71 -12.37 -4.75 2.24
CA LEU A 71 -12.83 -3.48 1.70
C LEU A 71 -14.21 -3.65 1.07
N ASP A 72 -15.14 -2.81 1.49
CA ASP A 72 -16.53 -2.82 1.07
C ASP A 72 -16.77 -1.66 0.07
N PRO A 73 -17.15 -1.96 -1.19
CA PRO A 73 -17.42 -0.94 -2.21
C PRO A 73 -18.68 -0.10 -1.92
N GLU A 74 -19.51 -0.49 -0.96
CA GLU A 74 -20.63 0.31 -0.46
C GLU A 74 -20.18 1.26 0.66
N ALA A 75 -19.18 0.89 1.47
CA ALA A 75 -18.64 1.73 2.54
C ALA A 75 -17.56 2.72 2.05
N SER A 76 -16.85 2.38 0.98
CA SER A 76 -15.75 3.19 0.42
C SER A 76 -15.76 3.23 -1.10
N THR A 77 -15.16 4.27 -1.67
CA THR A 77 -14.94 4.36 -3.11
C THR A 77 -13.67 3.60 -3.48
N ILE A 78 -13.82 2.44 -4.12
CA ILE A 78 -12.71 1.61 -4.60
C ILE A 78 -12.57 1.78 -6.11
N PHE A 79 -11.48 2.32 -6.62
CA PHE A 79 -11.35 2.63 -8.05
C PHE A 79 -9.97 2.35 -8.64
N ILE A 80 -9.89 2.29 -9.97
CA ILE A 80 -8.64 2.16 -10.72
C ILE A 80 -8.21 3.55 -11.16
N GLN A 81 -6.95 3.91 -10.95
CA GLN A 81 -6.46 5.26 -11.19
C GLN A 81 -6.68 5.71 -12.65
N SER A 82 -6.42 4.83 -13.62
CA SER A 82 -6.63 5.13 -15.05
C SER A 82 -8.10 5.29 -15.48
N ASP A 83 -9.07 4.82 -14.69
CA ASP A 83 -10.50 4.99 -14.96
C ASP A 83 -11.01 6.41 -14.60
N VAL A 84 -10.17 7.24 -13.98
CA VAL A 84 -10.46 8.63 -13.60
C VAL A 84 -9.64 9.57 -14.48
N PRO A 85 -10.11 9.94 -15.69
CA PRO A 85 -9.36 10.76 -16.64
C PRO A 85 -9.03 12.17 -16.13
N GLU A 86 -9.72 12.62 -15.09
CA GLU A 86 -9.48 13.89 -14.42
C GLU A 86 -8.14 13.91 -13.66
N ILE A 87 -7.62 12.74 -13.25
CA ILE A 87 -6.31 12.62 -12.56
C ILE A 87 -5.15 13.05 -13.47
N PRO A 88 -4.98 12.49 -14.69
CA PRO A 88 -3.98 12.97 -15.63
C PRO A 88 -4.08 14.47 -15.96
N GLU A 89 -5.30 15.01 -16.06
CA GLU A 89 -5.49 16.43 -16.35
C GLU A 89 -5.05 17.30 -15.16
N LEU A 90 -5.45 16.97 -13.93
CA LEU A 90 -4.97 17.69 -12.75
C LEU A 90 -3.45 17.55 -12.59
N TYR A 91 -2.90 16.37 -12.84
CA TYR A 91 -1.46 16.13 -12.85
C TYR A 91 -0.72 17.06 -13.84
N LEU A 92 -1.24 17.22 -15.07
CA LEU A 92 -0.70 18.19 -16.03
C LEU A 92 -0.73 19.61 -15.47
N LEU A 93 -1.86 20.05 -14.93
CA LEU A 93 -2.03 21.39 -14.39
C LEU A 93 -1.07 21.66 -13.24
N LEU A 94 -0.92 20.69 -12.31
CA LEU A 94 0.01 20.80 -11.18
C LEU A 94 1.47 20.88 -11.64
N ASN A 95 1.87 20.19 -12.72
CA ASN A 95 3.24 20.26 -13.23
C ASN A 95 3.62 21.68 -13.70
N MET A 96 2.66 22.57 -13.98
CA MET A 96 2.95 23.98 -14.30
C MET A 96 3.43 24.78 -13.08
N HIS A 97 3.30 24.24 -11.87
CA HIS A 97 3.69 24.90 -10.62
C HIS A 97 4.76 24.12 -9.83
N VAL A 98 5.15 22.93 -10.29
CA VAL A 98 6.15 22.08 -9.62
C VAL A 98 7.50 22.20 -10.33
N TYR A 99 8.54 22.56 -9.58
CA TYR A 99 9.87 22.79 -10.13
C TYR A 99 10.68 21.50 -10.24
N VAL A 100 11.49 21.38 -11.28
CA VAL A 100 12.36 20.21 -11.50
C VAL A 100 13.31 19.98 -10.32
N GLY A 101 13.98 21.04 -9.85
CA GLY A 101 14.99 20.91 -8.78
C GLY A 101 14.44 20.44 -7.43
N GLU A 102 13.14 20.62 -7.13
CA GLU A 102 12.54 20.04 -5.92
C GLU A 102 12.20 18.55 -6.08
N LEU A 103 11.91 18.10 -7.31
CA LEU A 103 11.65 16.68 -7.62
C LEU A 103 12.95 15.86 -7.59
N GLU A 104 14.01 16.37 -8.21
CA GLU A 104 15.33 15.71 -8.26
C GLU A 104 15.98 15.51 -6.89
N ARG A 105 15.59 16.33 -5.90
CA ARG A 105 16.11 16.24 -4.53
C ARG A 105 15.44 15.18 -3.67
N THR A 106 14.33 14.59 -4.12
CA THR A 106 13.63 13.55 -3.35
C THR A 106 14.51 12.30 -3.17
N VAL A 107 14.50 11.74 -1.96
CA VAL A 107 15.37 10.59 -1.61
C VAL A 107 14.96 9.38 -2.44
N SER A 108 13.65 9.15 -2.55
CA SER A 108 13.06 8.06 -3.31
C SER A 108 13.40 8.09 -4.80
N PHE A 109 13.46 9.28 -5.43
CA PHE A 109 13.92 9.42 -6.81
C PHE A 109 15.39 9.03 -6.94
N LYS A 110 16.26 9.60 -6.10
CA LYS A 110 17.71 9.29 -6.11
C LYS A 110 17.97 7.81 -5.91
N GLU A 111 17.24 7.15 -5.03
CA GLU A 111 17.36 5.71 -4.80
C GLU A 111 16.91 4.89 -6.02
N LYS A 112 15.79 5.24 -6.65
CA LYS A 112 15.30 4.54 -7.84
C LYS A 112 16.26 4.72 -9.03
N VAL A 113 16.78 5.93 -9.24
CA VAL A 113 17.82 6.21 -10.25
C VAL A 113 19.08 5.37 -10.01
N ARG A 114 19.52 5.24 -8.74
CA ARG A 114 20.68 4.39 -8.41
C ARG A 114 20.43 2.91 -8.67
N LYS A 115 19.21 2.43 -8.45
CA LYS A 115 18.83 1.01 -8.62
C LYS A 115 18.52 0.65 -10.08
N GLN A 116 18.05 1.62 -10.87
CA GLN A 116 17.64 1.46 -12.28
C GLN A 116 18.15 2.64 -13.12
N PRO A 117 19.48 2.79 -13.29
CA PRO A 117 20.07 3.93 -13.98
C PRO A 117 19.66 4.04 -15.46
N GLU A 118 19.28 2.92 -16.07
CA GLU A 118 18.76 2.85 -17.44
C GLU A 118 17.29 3.27 -17.58
N ASN A 119 16.57 3.49 -16.47
CA ASN A 119 15.14 3.81 -16.47
C ASN A 119 14.84 5.12 -15.73
N VAL A 120 15.51 6.20 -16.12
CA VAL A 120 15.26 7.55 -15.60
C VAL A 120 14.34 8.32 -16.57
N ASN A 121 13.04 8.03 -16.50
CA ASN A 121 12.03 8.66 -17.35
C ASN A 121 11.35 9.85 -16.65
N ALA A 122 10.69 10.71 -17.44
CA ALA A 122 9.98 11.89 -16.91
C ALA A 122 8.91 11.52 -15.87
N GLY A 123 8.16 10.43 -16.10
CA GLY A 123 7.16 9.95 -15.15
C GLY A 123 7.75 9.53 -13.80
N LEU A 124 8.96 8.94 -13.80
CA LEU A 124 9.70 8.62 -12.59
C LEU A 124 10.19 9.88 -11.85
N LEU A 125 10.46 10.98 -12.55
CA LEU A 125 10.81 12.24 -11.91
C LEU A 125 9.57 12.91 -11.29
N THR A 126 8.45 12.90 -12.02
CA THR A 126 7.23 13.65 -11.69
C THR A 126 6.17 12.83 -10.95
N TYR A 127 6.39 11.54 -10.64
CA TYR A 127 5.43 10.75 -9.87
C TYR A 127 5.03 11.34 -8.51
N PRO A 128 5.86 12.14 -7.79
CA PRO A 128 5.39 12.82 -6.59
C PRO A 128 4.27 13.83 -6.89
N THR A 129 4.31 14.47 -8.06
CA THR A 129 3.23 15.34 -8.55
C THR A 129 1.99 14.53 -8.90
N LEU A 130 2.13 13.35 -9.51
CA LEU A 130 1.01 12.45 -9.78
C LEU A 130 0.35 11.99 -8.47
N MET A 131 1.15 11.61 -7.48
CA MET A 131 0.66 11.25 -6.15
C MET A 131 -0.08 12.41 -5.47
N ALA A 132 0.44 13.63 -5.59
CA ALA A 132 -0.26 14.81 -5.08
C ALA A 132 -1.58 15.05 -5.83
N ALA A 133 -1.63 14.81 -7.14
CA ALA A 133 -2.88 14.88 -7.91
C ALA A 133 -3.92 13.89 -7.39
N ASP A 134 -3.54 12.63 -7.15
CA ASP A 134 -4.42 11.59 -6.60
C ASP A 134 -5.03 12.00 -5.24
N ILE A 135 -4.24 12.68 -4.39
CA ILE A 135 -4.68 13.13 -3.06
C ILE A 135 -5.54 14.41 -3.16
N MET A 136 -5.08 15.39 -3.93
CA MET A 136 -5.70 16.71 -4.03
C MET A 136 -7.03 16.67 -4.78
N ILE A 137 -7.18 15.79 -5.78
CA ILE A 137 -8.40 15.72 -6.61
C ILE A 137 -9.65 15.32 -5.83
N HIS A 138 -9.47 14.61 -4.71
CA HIS A 138 -10.55 14.26 -3.77
C HIS A 138 -10.59 15.16 -2.54
N LYS A 139 -9.78 16.24 -2.52
CA LYS A 139 -9.61 17.16 -1.38
C LYS A 139 -9.34 16.42 -0.07
N ALA A 140 -8.48 15.41 -0.10
CA ALA A 140 -8.19 14.60 1.07
C ALA A 140 -7.60 15.44 2.21
N THR A 141 -8.11 15.24 3.43
CA THR A 141 -7.55 15.84 4.65
C THR A 141 -6.69 14.85 5.43
N LYS A 142 -6.78 13.56 5.10
CA LYS A 142 -6.06 12.46 5.75
C LYS A 142 -5.48 11.51 4.71
N VAL A 143 -4.24 11.08 4.91
CA VAL A 143 -3.58 10.09 4.05
C VAL A 143 -2.84 9.09 4.94
N PRO A 144 -3.18 7.79 4.89
CA PRO A 144 -2.49 6.76 5.64
C PRO A 144 -1.20 6.42 4.91
N VAL A 145 -0.09 6.83 5.53
CA VAL A 145 1.26 6.64 5.00
C VAL A 145 2.18 6.09 6.08
N GLY A 146 3.09 5.22 5.65
CA GLY A 146 4.26 4.86 6.45
C GLY A 146 5.29 6.00 6.48
N LYS A 147 6.26 5.90 7.39
CA LYS A 147 7.34 6.88 7.56
C LYS A 147 8.12 7.13 6.25
N ASP A 148 8.22 6.12 5.40
CA ASP A 148 8.92 6.19 4.11
C ASP A 148 8.23 7.08 3.06
N GLN A 149 6.95 7.40 3.25
CA GLN A 149 6.17 8.25 2.34
C GLN A 149 5.87 9.65 2.93
N GLU A 150 6.40 9.98 4.12
CA GLU A 150 6.21 11.30 4.74
C GLU A 150 6.76 12.43 3.87
N GLN A 151 7.86 12.18 3.15
CA GLN A 151 8.43 13.16 2.21
C GLN A 151 7.42 13.52 1.10
N HIS A 152 6.74 12.53 0.51
CA HIS A 152 5.74 12.77 -0.54
C HIS A 152 4.49 13.46 0.00
N LEU A 153 4.08 13.15 1.22
CA LEU A 153 2.97 13.82 1.87
C LEU A 153 3.29 15.31 2.11
N GLU A 154 4.52 15.63 2.55
CA GLU A 154 4.95 17.02 2.70
C GLU A 154 5.03 17.76 1.36
N MET A 155 5.47 17.08 0.29
CA MET A 155 5.41 17.65 -1.05
C MET A 155 3.98 17.98 -1.47
N THR A 156 3.03 17.09 -1.18
CA THR A 156 1.61 17.32 -1.45
C THR A 156 1.11 18.57 -0.71
N ARG A 157 1.42 18.74 0.58
CA ARG A 157 1.07 19.96 1.33
C ARG A 157 1.69 21.20 0.70
N ARG A 158 2.96 21.12 0.30
CA ARG A 158 3.66 22.22 -0.38
C ARG A 158 2.97 22.59 -1.70
N PHE A 159 2.51 21.61 -2.47
CA PHE A 159 1.80 21.86 -3.73
C PHE A 159 0.41 22.46 -3.47
N SER A 160 -0.34 21.98 -2.47
CA SER A 160 -1.59 22.62 -2.03
C SER A 160 -1.39 24.09 -1.65
N ARG A 161 -0.43 24.39 -0.78
CA ARG A 161 -0.09 25.78 -0.37
C ARG A 161 0.29 26.64 -1.57
N ARG A 162 1.10 26.08 -2.47
CA ARG A 162 1.56 26.80 -3.66
C ARG A 162 0.42 27.13 -4.60
N PHE A 163 -0.46 26.17 -4.91
CA PHE A 163 -1.64 26.43 -5.73
C PHE A 163 -2.49 27.54 -5.13
N ASN A 164 -2.82 27.41 -3.84
CA ASN A 164 -3.61 28.40 -3.09
C ASN A 164 -2.98 29.79 -3.14
N SER A 165 -1.66 29.89 -2.93
CA SER A 165 -0.89 31.14 -2.96
C SER A 165 -0.84 31.79 -4.35
N ILE A 166 -0.56 31.00 -5.40
CA ILE A 166 -0.46 31.50 -6.79
C ILE A 166 -1.78 32.12 -7.25
N TYR A 167 -2.90 31.51 -6.89
CA TYR A 167 -4.22 31.96 -7.33
C TYR A 167 -4.99 32.81 -6.30
N GLY A 168 -4.41 33.06 -5.12
CA GLY A 168 -5.05 33.86 -4.07
C GLY A 168 -6.33 33.24 -3.49
N VAL A 169 -6.36 31.92 -3.34
CA VAL A 169 -7.53 31.15 -2.87
C VAL A 169 -7.18 30.25 -1.69
N GLU A 170 -8.19 29.80 -0.94
CA GLU A 170 -8.06 28.73 0.06
C GLU A 170 -8.83 27.49 -0.44
N TYR A 171 -8.32 26.85 -1.49
CA TYR A 171 -9.06 25.83 -2.20
C TYR A 171 -8.68 24.40 -1.80
N PHE A 172 -7.39 24.07 -1.86
CA PHE A 172 -6.89 22.74 -1.48
C PHE A 172 -6.51 22.69 0.00
N PRO A 173 -7.00 21.70 0.76
CA PRO A 173 -6.54 21.47 2.12
C PRO A 173 -5.11 20.89 2.13
N GLU A 174 -4.48 20.96 3.30
CA GLU A 174 -3.21 20.29 3.57
C GLU A 174 -3.49 18.93 4.25
N PRO A 175 -3.18 17.80 3.60
CA PRO A 175 -3.46 16.48 4.16
C PRO A 175 -2.56 16.15 5.35
N ALA A 176 -3.12 15.64 6.43
CA ALA A 176 -2.38 15.12 7.57
C ALA A 176 -2.08 13.62 7.43
N SER A 177 -0.98 13.15 8.01
CA SER A 177 -0.72 11.72 8.13
C SER A 177 -1.80 11.10 9.02
N TYR A 178 -2.30 9.92 8.65
CA TYR A 178 -3.41 9.28 9.35
C TYR A 178 -3.13 7.82 9.65
N ASN A 179 -2.87 7.52 10.92
CA ASN A 179 -2.61 6.18 11.42
C ASN A 179 -3.37 6.01 12.75
N PHE A 180 -3.82 4.80 13.07
CA PHE A 180 -4.58 4.51 14.31
C PHE A 180 -3.72 4.44 15.58
N GLY A 181 -2.58 5.14 15.64
CA GLY A 181 -1.70 5.16 16.81
C GLY A 181 -0.92 3.87 17.08
N ALA A 182 -1.27 2.74 16.45
CA ALA A 182 -0.40 1.57 16.41
C ALA A 182 0.81 1.89 15.52
N GLU A 183 2.02 1.63 16.00
CA GLU A 183 3.24 1.74 15.18
C GLU A 183 3.02 1.02 13.85
N SER A 184 3.36 1.67 12.74
CA SER A 184 3.30 1.06 11.41
C SER A 184 3.99 -0.30 11.47
N ILE A 185 3.20 -1.38 11.43
CA ILE A 185 3.72 -2.73 11.63
C ILE A 185 4.54 -3.10 10.40
N LYS A 186 5.87 -3.05 10.55
CA LYS A 186 6.80 -3.48 9.51
C LYS A 186 6.94 -4.99 9.59
N ILE A 187 6.28 -5.69 8.67
CA ILE A 187 6.41 -7.16 8.56
C ILE A 187 7.79 -7.51 7.97
N PRO A 188 8.64 -8.24 8.70
CA PRO A 188 9.94 -8.67 8.19
C PRO A 188 9.83 -9.70 7.06
N GLY A 189 10.87 -9.80 6.25
CA GLY A 189 11.00 -10.84 5.23
C GLY A 189 11.39 -12.19 5.82
N LEU A 190 11.04 -13.29 5.14
CA LEU A 190 11.42 -14.65 5.57
C LEU A 190 12.91 -14.98 5.35
N ASN A 191 13.65 -14.16 4.59
CA ASN A 191 15.08 -14.31 4.30
C ASN A 191 15.99 -13.78 5.43
N GLY A 192 15.42 -13.29 6.53
CA GLY A 192 16.17 -12.90 7.72
C GLY A 192 16.67 -11.46 7.75
N THR A 193 16.46 -10.67 6.69
CA THR A 193 16.81 -9.24 6.66
C THR A 193 15.72 -8.41 6.01
N GLY A 194 15.63 -7.13 6.38
CA GLY A 194 14.80 -6.17 5.68
C GLY A 194 13.28 -6.37 5.82
N LYS A 195 12.54 -5.73 4.91
CA LYS A 195 11.06 -5.76 4.88
C LYS A 195 10.60 -6.85 3.92
N MET A 196 9.46 -7.48 4.20
CA MET A 196 8.81 -8.36 3.24
C MET A 196 8.56 -7.63 1.91
N GLY A 197 9.05 -8.21 0.81
CA GLY A 197 8.98 -7.62 -0.52
C GLY A 197 8.95 -8.65 -1.65
N LYS A 198 8.39 -8.25 -2.79
CA LYS A 198 8.24 -9.12 -3.97
C LYS A 198 9.59 -9.45 -4.61
N SER A 199 10.43 -8.43 -4.81
CA SER A 199 11.71 -8.55 -5.53
C SER A 199 12.73 -9.46 -4.86
N GLU A 200 12.62 -9.63 -3.53
CA GLU A 200 13.54 -10.46 -2.74
C GLU A 200 13.06 -11.91 -2.61
N GLY A 201 11.86 -12.24 -3.12
CA GLY A 201 11.26 -13.58 -2.99
C GLY A 201 11.01 -14.02 -1.55
N ASN A 202 11.02 -13.09 -0.60
CA ASN A 202 10.96 -13.34 0.85
C ASN A 202 9.55 -13.20 1.43
N CYS A 203 8.52 -13.17 0.57
CA CYS A 203 7.15 -12.83 0.95
C CYS A 203 6.17 -14.02 0.90
N VAL A 204 5.17 -13.93 1.78
CA VAL A 204 3.98 -14.79 1.79
C VAL A 204 2.83 -14.00 1.19
N TYR A 205 2.32 -14.44 0.04
CA TYR A 205 1.20 -13.81 -0.64
C TYR A 205 -0.13 -14.20 0.02
N LEU A 206 -1.12 -13.31 -0.04
CA LEU A 206 -2.47 -13.62 0.44
C LEU A 206 -3.13 -14.74 -0.38
N ILE A 207 -2.71 -14.88 -1.64
CA ILE A 207 -3.14 -15.91 -2.58
C ILE A 207 -2.18 -17.12 -2.62
N ASP A 208 -1.28 -17.31 -1.66
CA ASP A 208 -0.51 -18.56 -1.56
C ASP A 208 -1.42 -19.70 -1.11
N ASP A 209 -1.24 -20.90 -1.66
CA ASP A 209 -1.92 -22.10 -1.16
C ASP A 209 -1.20 -22.65 0.07
N GLU A 210 -1.83 -23.59 0.77
CA GLU A 210 -1.28 -24.19 1.98
C GLU A 210 0.14 -24.76 1.76
N LYS A 211 0.32 -25.54 0.70
CA LYS A 211 1.59 -26.21 0.42
C LYS A 211 2.70 -25.19 0.11
N THR A 212 2.37 -24.17 -0.68
CA THR A 212 3.29 -23.10 -1.06
C THR A 212 3.70 -22.26 0.16
N LEU A 213 2.73 -21.85 0.98
CA LEU A 213 2.98 -21.06 2.19
C LEU A 213 3.83 -21.83 3.19
N ARG A 214 3.48 -23.09 3.51
CA ARG A 214 4.26 -23.94 4.40
C ARG A 214 5.70 -24.07 3.92
N LYS A 215 5.90 -24.31 2.62
CA LYS A 215 7.24 -24.41 2.02
C LYS A 215 8.04 -23.12 2.18
N LYS A 216 7.42 -21.95 2.03
CA LYS A 216 8.08 -20.65 2.22
C LYS A 216 8.49 -20.45 3.68
N VAL A 217 7.57 -20.67 4.62
CA VAL A 217 7.83 -20.49 6.07
C VAL A 217 8.90 -21.47 6.56
N MET A 218 8.86 -22.73 6.12
CA MET A 218 9.89 -23.72 6.52
C MET A 218 11.29 -23.38 6.02
N ARG A 219 11.41 -22.62 4.92
CA ARG A 219 12.68 -22.14 4.36
C ARG A 219 13.19 -20.85 5.00
N SER A 220 12.49 -20.29 5.98
CA SER A 220 12.92 -19.06 6.62
C SER A 220 14.29 -19.21 7.27
N VAL A 221 15.08 -18.14 7.27
CA VAL A 221 16.43 -18.14 7.85
C VAL A 221 16.33 -18.11 9.39
N THR A 222 17.12 -18.96 10.04
CA THR A 222 17.28 -19.03 11.51
C THR A 222 18.76 -19.23 11.83
N ASP A 223 19.12 -19.29 13.11
CA ASP A 223 20.47 -19.59 13.60
C ASP A 223 20.55 -20.99 14.25
N GLU A 224 21.62 -21.25 15.03
CA GLU A 224 21.86 -22.50 15.77
C GLU A 224 21.07 -22.59 17.09
N GLY A 225 20.38 -21.52 17.49
CA GLY A 225 19.69 -21.41 18.76
C GLY A 225 20.60 -20.87 19.88
N PRO A 226 19.99 -20.37 20.97
CA PRO A 226 20.73 -19.80 22.10
C PRO A 226 21.47 -20.90 22.87
N GLN A 227 22.75 -20.68 23.16
CA GLN A 227 23.58 -21.61 23.96
C GLN A 227 23.58 -21.27 25.46
N VAL A 228 23.12 -20.07 25.81
CA VAL A 228 23.00 -19.58 27.18
C VAL A 228 21.59 -19.02 27.37
N PRO A 229 20.93 -19.28 28.51
CA PRO A 229 19.60 -18.76 28.76
C PRO A 229 19.50 -17.25 28.62
N ASN A 230 18.36 -16.76 28.11
CA ASN A 230 18.08 -15.34 27.88
C ASN A 230 19.08 -14.61 26.96
N SER A 231 19.76 -15.34 26.06
CA SER A 231 20.59 -14.71 25.03
C SER A 231 19.75 -13.79 24.13
N PRO A 232 20.31 -12.71 23.58
CA PRO A 232 19.59 -11.90 22.58
C PRO A 232 19.29 -12.73 21.33
N LYS A 233 18.18 -12.42 20.66
CA LYS A 233 17.82 -13.04 19.37
C LYS A 233 18.69 -12.45 18.25
N SER A 234 19.16 -13.30 17.34
CA SER A 234 19.69 -12.82 16.06
C SER A 234 18.58 -12.18 15.24
N GLU A 235 18.94 -11.31 14.28
CA GLU A 235 17.97 -10.62 13.44
C GLU A 235 16.99 -11.58 12.71
N PRO A 236 17.43 -12.69 12.08
CA PRO A 236 16.51 -13.62 11.44
C PRO A 236 15.51 -14.27 12.41
N VAL A 237 15.93 -14.54 13.65
CA VAL A 237 15.05 -15.14 14.66
C VAL A 237 14.08 -14.11 15.21
N GLU A 238 14.53 -12.91 15.56
CA GLU A 238 13.66 -11.81 15.98
C GLU A 238 12.61 -11.48 14.91
N ASN A 239 12.98 -11.58 13.63
CA ASN A 239 12.04 -11.42 12.52
C ASN A 239 10.91 -12.45 12.55
N LEU A 240 11.19 -13.72 12.84
CA LEU A 240 10.15 -14.75 13.00
C LEU A 240 9.28 -14.50 14.22
N PHE A 241 9.87 -14.10 15.35
CA PHE A 241 9.12 -13.74 16.56
C PHE A 241 8.24 -12.52 16.36
N THR A 242 8.68 -11.55 15.55
CA THR A 242 7.88 -10.40 15.16
C THR A 242 6.64 -10.84 14.38
N ILE A 243 6.79 -11.74 13.41
CA ILE A 243 5.63 -12.29 12.67
C ILE A 243 4.74 -13.11 13.62
N LEU A 244 5.33 -13.93 14.49
CA LEU A 244 4.60 -14.74 15.48
C LEU A 244 3.70 -13.88 16.36
N LYS A 245 4.22 -12.76 16.90
CA LYS A 245 3.48 -11.78 17.72
C LYS A 245 2.29 -11.16 17.01
N ILE A 246 2.29 -11.15 15.68
CA ILE A 246 1.25 -10.52 14.86
C ILE A 246 0.13 -11.50 14.50
N VAL A 247 0.49 -12.77 14.27
CA VAL A 247 -0.44 -13.78 13.74
C VAL A 247 -0.93 -14.77 14.80
N SER A 248 -0.21 -14.92 15.91
CA SER A 248 -0.44 -15.97 16.91
C SER A 248 -1.11 -15.43 18.16
N THR A 249 -1.62 -16.34 18.98
CA THR A 249 -2.16 -16.00 20.31
C THR A 249 -1.03 -15.64 21.29
N PRO A 250 -1.31 -14.85 22.35
CA PRO A 250 -0.32 -14.54 23.38
C PRO A 250 0.35 -15.78 23.98
N ASP A 251 -0.42 -16.82 24.29
CA ASP A 251 0.08 -18.08 24.86
C ASP A 251 1.07 -18.79 23.92
N THR A 252 0.82 -18.75 22.61
CA THR A 252 1.76 -19.32 21.62
C THR A 252 3.06 -18.53 21.57
N VAL A 253 2.99 -17.20 21.65
CA VAL A 253 4.17 -16.34 21.69
C VAL A 253 4.97 -16.61 22.95
N GLU A 254 4.32 -16.63 24.12
CA GLU A 254 4.93 -16.90 25.42
C GLU A 254 5.62 -18.26 25.43
N TYR A 255 4.95 -19.31 24.93
CA TYR A 255 5.54 -20.65 24.80
C TYR A 255 6.87 -20.63 24.02
N PHE A 256 6.92 -19.99 22.85
CA PHE A 256 8.17 -19.94 22.07
C PHE A 256 9.22 -19.00 22.66
N GLU A 257 8.81 -17.91 23.33
CA GLU A 257 9.72 -17.03 24.06
C GLU A 257 10.39 -17.80 25.22
N GLU A 258 9.63 -18.58 26.00
CA GLU A 258 10.16 -19.45 27.05
C GLU A 258 11.11 -20.52 26.50
N LYS A 259 10.72 -21.21 25.42
CA LYS A 259 11.58 -22.21 24.78
C LYS A 259 12.88 -21.61 24.25
N TYR A 260 12.83 -20.40 23.70
CA TYR A 260 14.04 -19.67 23.30
C TYR A 260 14.89 -19.34 24.53
N ASN A 261 14.30 -18.70 25.54
CA ASN A 261 15.02 -18.23 26.72
C ASN A 261 15.63 -19.35 27.55
N ASN A 262 15.09 -20.57 27.50
CA ASN A 262 15.60 -21.74 28.20
C ASN A 262 16.53 -22.64 27.35
N CYS A 263 16.91 -22.22 26.14
CA CYS A 263 17.74 -23.01 25.22
C CYS A 263 17.10 -24.33 24.77
N GLU A 264 15.77 -24.41 24.76
CA GLU A 264 14.99 -25.60 24.37
C GLU A 264 14.31 -25.45 23.00
N ILE A 265 14.48 -24.31 22.34
CA ILE A 265 13.76 -24.01 21.10
C ILE A 265 14.13 -24.97 19.98
N ARG A 266 13.10 -25.46 19.29
CA ARG A 266 13.22 -26.20 18.04
C ARG A 266 12.65 -25.34 16.92
N TYR A 267 13.51 -24.79 16.07
CA TYR A 267 13.06 -23.93 14.97
C TYR A 267 12.12 -24.62 13.98
N GLY A 268 12.24 -25.95 13.82
CA GLY A 268 11.28 -26.73 13.05
C GLY A 268 9.85 -26.63 13.60
N ASP A 269 9.70 -26.65 14.92
CA ASP A 269 8.39 -26.57 15.58
C ASP A 269 7.85 -25.14 15.57
N LEU A 270 8.72 -24.13 15.79
CA LEU A 270 8.37 -22.72 15.62
C LEU A 270 7.84 -22.44 14.20
N LYS A 271 8.56 -22.89 13.16
CA LYS A 271 8.18 -22.64 11.76
C LYS A 271 6.88 -23.35 11.39
N LYS A 272 6.64 -24.56 11.92
CA LYS A 272 5.35 -25.26 11.73
C LYS A 272 4.21 -24.47 12.35
N GLN A 273 4.34 -24.07 13.62
CA GLN A 273 3.31 -23.29 14.30
C GLN A 273 3.05 -21.96 13.58
N LEU A 274 4.12 -21.24 13.23
CA LEU A 274 4.03 -19.99 12.50
C LEU A 274 3.29 -20.17 11.16
N ALA A 275 3.53 -21.27 10.44
CA ALA A 275 2.80 -21.57 9.22
C ALA A 275 1.31 -21.80 9.48
N GLU A 276 0.93 -22.54 10.54
CA GLU A 276 -0.48 -22.73 10.91
C GLU A 276 -1.17 -21.40 11.21
N ASP A 277 -0.53 -20.53 11.99
CA ASP A 277 -1.15 -19.28 12.42
C ASP A 277 -1.26 -18.27 11.26
N ILE A 278 -0.29 -18.26 10.34
CA ILE A 278 -0.45 -17.51 9.09
C ILE A 278 -1.60 -18.08 8.25
N LEU A 279 -1.71 -19.41 8.12
CA LEU A 279 -2.77 -20.06 7.33
C LEU A 279 -4.17 -19.76 7.86
N LYS A 280 -4.36 -19.73 9.19
CA LYS A 280 -5.64 -19.33 9.81
C LYS A 280 -6.11 -17.95 9.34
N VAL A 281 -5.17 -17.05 9.05
CA VAL A 281 -5.46 -15.71 8.55
C VAL A 281 -5.64 -15.70 7.03
N THR A 282 -4.75 -16.36 6.29
CA THR A 282 -4.70 -16.23 4.83
C THR A 282 -5.67 -17.14 4.08
N LEU A 283 -6.00 -18.34 4.58
CA LEU A 283 -6.90 -19.26 3.87
C LEU A 283 -8.30 -18.69 3.63
N PRO A 284 -8.98 -18.06 4.63
CA PRO A 284 -10.27 -17.44 4.39
C PRO A 284 -10.20 -16.26 3.41
N ILE A 285 -9.07 -15.53 3.39
CA ILE A 285 -8.84 -14.45 2.44
C ILE A 285 -8.64 -15.05 1.03
N ARG A 286 -7.84 -16.10 0.91
CA ARG A 286 -7.58 -16.82 -0.34
C ARG A 286 -8.88 -17.32 -0.98
N GLU A 287 -9.75 -17.96 -0.22
CA GLU A 287 -11.04 -18.46 -0.71
C GLU A 287 -11.86 -17.31 -1.31
N ARG A 288 -11.99 -16.20 -0.59
CA ARG A 288 -12.67 -15.00 -1.10
C ARG A 288 -12.00 -14.42 -2.35
N ILE A 289 -10.66 -14.39 -2.42
CA ILE A 289 -9.95 -13.92 -3.62
C ILE A 289 -10.36 -14.77 -4.82
N LEU A 290 -10.35 -16.10 -4.68
CA LEU A 290 -10.69 -17.02 -5.77
C LEU A 290 -12.16 -16.88 -6.18
N ASP A 291 -13.07 -16.78 -5.22
CA ASP A 291 -14.50 -16.56 -5.50
C ASP A 291 -14.74 -15.26 -6.28
N ILE A 292 -14.08 -14.17 -5.86
CA ILE A 292 -14.19 -12.86 -6.51
C ILE A 292 -13.56 -12.88 -7.90
N GLN A 293 -12.38 -13.50 -8.06
CA GLN A 293 -11.70 -13.61 -9.35
C GLN A 293 -12.51 -14.40 -10.39
N ASN A 294 -13.29 -15.38 -9.92
CA ASN A 294 -14.20 -16.18 -10.74
C ASN A 294 -15.56 -15.49 -11.02
N ASN A 295 -15.82 -14.33 -10.40
CA ASN A 295 -17.05 -13.57 -10.59
C ASN A 295 -16.79 -12.26 -11.37
N ASP A 296 -16.65 -12.39 -12.69
CA ASP A 296 -16.38 -11.27 -13.58
C ASP A 296 -17.48 -10.20 -13.57
N GLU A 297 -18.75 -10.60 -13.38
CA GLU A 297 -19.88 -9.66 -13.32
C GLU A 297 -19.76 -8.76 -12.09
N TYR A 298 -19.49 -9.35 -10.92
CA TYR A 298 -19.28 -8.60 -9.69
C TYR A 298 -18.09 -7.65 -9.80
N MET A 299 -16.96 -8.11 -10.33
CA MET A 299 -15.76 -7.28 -10.53
C MET A 299 -16.06 -6.08 -11.43
N ARG A 300 -16.77 -6.28 -12.56
CA ARG A 300 -17.17 -5.18 -13.44
C ARG A 300 -18.11 -4.19 -12.76
N LYS A 301 -19.06 -4.70 -11.96
CA LYS A 301 -19.97 -3.85 -11.18
C LYS A 301 -19.22 -2.96 -10.21
N VAL A 302 -18.27 -3.53 -9.45
CA VAL A 302 -17.45 -2.79 -8.48
C VAL A 302 -16.59 -1.74 -9.18
N VAL A 303 -15.87 -2.11 -10.24
CA VAL A 303 -15.04 -1.16 -11.00
C VAL A 303 -15.87 0.00 -11.53
N LYS A 304 -17.01 -0.29 -12.16
CA LYS A 304 -17.89 0.74 -12.73
C LYS A 304 -18.40 1.70 -11.66
N ALA A 305 -18.96 1.16 -10.57
CA ALA A 305 -19.49 1.98 -9.47
C ALA A 305 -18.39 2.81 -8.78
N GLY A 306 -17.21 2.22 -8.60
CA GLY A 306 -16.04 2.89 -8.06
C GLY A 306 -15.57 4.06 -8.92
N ALA A 307 -15.45 3.83 -10.23
CA ALA A 307 -15.09 4.86 -11.19
C ALA A 307 -16.14 5.99 -11.22
N GLU A 308 -17.44 5.67 -11.23
CA GLU A 308 -18.51 6.68 -11.19
C GLU A 308 -18.40 7.57 -9.93
N LYS A 309 -18.29 6.97 -8.74
CA LYS A 309 -18.12 7.70 -7.46
C LYS A 309 -16.84 8.55 -7.44
N ALA A 310 -15.72 8.01 -7.92
CA ALA A 310 -14.45 8.72 -7.96
C ALA A 310 -14.50 9.90 -8.93
N ARG A 311 -15.06 9.71 -10.13
CA ARG A 311 -15.18 10.74 -11.15
C ARG A 311 -16.14 11.85 -10.75
N GLU A 312 -17.21 11.57 -10.02
CA GLU A 312 -18.10 12.62 -9.50
C GLU A 312 -17.32 13.61 -8.63
N SER A 313 -16.52 13.11 -7.68
CA SER A 313 -15.63 13.94 -6.87
C SER A 313 -14.58 14.64 -7.73
N ALA A 314 -13.91 13.91 -8.61
CA ALA A 314 -12.77 14.41 -9.34
C ALA A 314 -13.14 15.47 -10.40
N ALA A 315 -14.23 15.26 -11.13
CA ALA A 315 -14.74 16.20 -12.13
C ALA A 315 -15.18 17.53 -11.49
N LYS A 316 -15.78 17.47 -10.30
CA LYS A 316 -16.10 18.68 -9.54
C LYS A 316 -14.84 19.47 -9.22
N THR A 317 -13.82 18.81 -8.63
CA THR A 317 -12.57 19.47 -8.26
C THR A 317 -11.83 20.01 -9.48
N LEU A 318 -11.75 19.24 -10.56
CA LEU A 318 -11.06 19.67 -11.77
C LEU A 318 -11.73 20.88 -12.43
N ARG A 319 -13.07 20.92 -12.48
CA ARG A 319 -13.80 22.09 -13.00
C ARG A 319 -13.47 23.35 -12.19
N GLU A 320 -13.56 23.26 -10.86
CA GLU A 320 -13.26 24.38 -9.96
C GLU A 320 -11.79 24.83 -10.09
N VAL A 321 -10.85 23.89 -10.20
CA VAL A 321 -9.43 24.18 -10.47
C VAL A 321 -9.26 24.93 -11.78
N LYS A 322 -9.90 24.49 -12.86
CA LYS A 322 -9.80 25.13 -14.18
C LYS A 322 -10.36 26.55 -14.16
N GLU A 323 -11.49 26.77 -13.48
CA GLU A 323 -12.06 28.10 -13.29
C GLU A 323 -11.10 29.02 -12.52
N ILE A 324 -10.52 28.53 -11.41
CA ILE A 324 -9.51 29.26 -10.62
C ILE A 324 -8.28 29.60 -11.47
N MET A 325 -7.84 28.68 -12.33
CA MET A 325 -6.72 28.88 -13.25
C MET A 325 -7.07 29.78 -14.44
N GLY A 326 -8.33 30.22 -14.57
CA GLY A 326 -8.77 31.15 -15.61
C GLY A 326 -9.24 30.52 -16.92
N PHE A 327 -9.42 29.20 -16.98
CA PHE A 327 -10.06 28.55 -18.12
C PHE A 327 -11.55 28.88 -18.11
N LYS A 328 -12.00 29.71 -19.06
CA LYS A 328 -13.40 30.15 -19.20
C LYS A 328 -13.92 29.78 -20.59
N SER A 329 -15.17 29.37 -20.67
CA SER A 329 -15.88 29.23 -21.95
C SER A 329 -16.17 30.62 -22.54
N PHE A 330 -16.07 30.75 -23.86
CA PHE A 330 -16.47 31.95 -24.60
C PHE A 330 -17.89 31.84 -25.14
#